data_AF-A0A818EQM4-F1
#
_entry.id   AF-A0A818EQM4-F1
#
_cell.length_a   1.000
_cell.length_b   1.000
_cell.length_c   1.000
_cell.angle_alpha   90.00
_cell.angle_beta   90.00
_cell.angle_gamma   90.00
#
_symmetry.space_group_name_H-M   'P 1'
#
loop_
_entity.id
_entity.type
_entity.pdbx_description
1 polymer ?
#
loop_
_entity_poly.entity_id
_entity_poly.type
_entity_poly.pdbx_seq_one_letter_code
_entity_poly.pdbx_strand_id
1 'polypeptide(L)'
;MSNALNPDVGSNQSEVEQQTELMYKDNTIWTAVFNADKTAIDKLIDNDPDIINTRGAVGECPIHMLFLYGTDKHLEIARDLIIRFPMIVTQIYNKPVSFQGYISSIKQCFLGLLGDFDLDYYIGGQYPLTSVILLVLYIVVITILLLNLLIAMMGDTYADVKKSAKKLWHLERARIALDLENGISKSKRGLSFNKYWVDVQGERYLQVEQVNNDLNYPIDNETNDDE
;
A
#
# COMPACT_ATOMS: atom_id res chain seq x y z
N MET A 1 -8.66 -44.95 -15.70
CA MET A 1 -8.35 -43.59 -15.23
C MET A 1 -7.68 -43.71 -13.87
N SER A 2 -6.37 -43.95 -13.88
CA SER A 2 -5.50 -44.01 -12.71
C SER A 2 -4.82 -42.65 -12.58
N ASN A 3 -5.24 -41.84 -11.61
CA ASN A 3 -4.60 -40.57 -11.30
C ASN A 3 -3.28 -40.85 -10.59
N ALA A 4 -2.17 -40.47 -11.22
CA ALA A 4 -0.83 -40.56 -10.65
C ALA A 4 -0.72 -39.55 -9.50
N LEU A 5 -0.54 -40.06 -8.27
CA LEU A 5 -0.09 -39.29 -7.12
C LEU A 5 1.36 -38.86 -7.37
N ASN A 6 1.57 -37.55 -7.32
CA ASN A 6 2.84 -36.87 -7.52
C ASN A 6 3.88 -37.34 -6.47
N PRO A 7 5.03 -37.90 -6.85
CA PRO A 7 6.01 -38.49 -5.92
C PRO A 7 6.85 -37.46 -5.12
N ASP A 8 6.80 -36.17 -5.46
CA ASP A 8 7.68 -35.14 -4.88
C ASP A 8 7.18 -34.49 -3.58
N VAL A 9 5.98 -34.85 -3.09
CA VAL A 9 5.44 -34.31 -1.83
C VAL A 9 6.02 -35.06 -0.60
N GLY A 10 6.34 -36.34 -0.75
CA GLY A 10 6.81 -37.18 0.36
C GLY A 10 8.25 -36.97 0.78
N SER A 11 9.13 -36.46 -0.10
CA SER A 11 10.54 -36.22 0.20
C SER A 11 10.76 -34.99 1.07
N ASN A 12 10.06 -33.89 0.77
CA ASN A 12 10.13 -32.68 1.58
C ASN A 12 9.50 -32.89 2.97
N GLN A 13 8.47 -33.73 3.06
CA GLN A 13 7.78 -34.00 4.32
C GLN A 13 8.63 -34.85 5.26
N SER A 14 9.31 -35.88 4.73
CA SER A 14 10.23 -36.71 5.53
C SER A 14 11.49 -35.96 5.96
N GLU A 15 11.97 -35.00 5.16
CA GLU A 15 13.13 -34.16 5.51
C GLU A 15 12.78 -33.12 6.58
N VAL A 16 11.58 -32.52 6.51
CA VAL A 16 11.03 -31.66 7.58
C VAL A 16 10.81 -32.45 8.87
N GLU A 17 10.29 -33.67 8.78
CA GLU A 17 10.11 -34.58 9.93
C GLU A 17 11.46 -34.94 10.56
N GLN A 18 12.47 -35.31 9.76
CA GLN A 18 13.82 -35.61 10.25
C GLN A 18 14.51 -34.39 10.87
N GLN A 19 14.34 -33.21 10.27
CA GLN A 19 14.87 -31.95 10.81
C GLN A 19 14.19 -31.60 12.15
N THR A 20 12.90 -31.88 12.26
CA THR A 20 12.14 -31.70 13.51
C THR A 20 12.62 -32.72 14.56
N GLU A 21 12.81 -33.99 14.23
CA GLU A 21 13.33 -35.00 15.16
C GLU A 21 14.76 -34.70 15.67
N LEU A 22 15.63 -34.14 14.82
CA LEU A 22 16.99 -33.77 15.21
C LEU A 22 17.03 -32.58 16.17
N MET A 23 16.16 -31.58 15.97
CA MET A 23 16.04 -30.42 16.86
C MET A 23 15.50 -30.81 18.25
N TYR A 24 14.71 -31.88 18.31
CA TYR A 24 14.10 -32.39 19.53
C TYR A 24 15.00 -33.38 20.27
N LYS A 25 16.23 -33.67 19.80
CA LYS A 25 17.12 -34.70 20.37
C LYS A 25 18.11 -34.17 21.41
N ASP A 26 18.28 -32.85 21.48
CA ASP A 26 19.02 -32.22 22.57
C ASP A 26 18.17 -32.26 23.83
N ASN A 27 18.80 -32.43 25.00
CA ASN A 27 18.22 -32.68 26.34
C ASN A 27 17.32 -31.52 26.83
N THR A 28 16.24 -31.24 26.11
CA THR A 28 15.37 -30.08 26.18
C THR A 28 13.99 -30.48 26.67
N ILE A 29 13.21 -29.51 27.15
CA ILE A 29 11.83 -29.69 27.60
C ILE A 29 10.96 -30.49 26.60
N TRP A 30 11.25 -30.36 25.31
CA TRP A 30 10.55 -31.06 24.23
C TRP A 30 10.68 -32.58 24.28
N THR A 31 11.86 -33.11 24.63
CA THR A 31 12.05 -34.56 24.84
C THR A 31 11.21 -35.09 25.99
N ALA A 32 11.14 -34.32 27.08
CA ALA A 32 10.40 -34.71 28.27
C ALA A 32 8.89 -34.64 28.03
N VAL A 33 8.44 -33.65 27.26
CA VAL A 33 7.06 -33.50 26.79
C VAL A 33 6.67 -34.61 25.82
N PHE A 34 7.52 -34.97 24.85
CA PHE A 34 7.28 -36.06 23.90
C PHE A 34 7.14 -37.42 24.59
N ASN A 35 7.98 -37.67 25.60
CA ASN A 35 7.99 -38.93 26.34
C ASN A 35 6.97 -38.97 27.50
N ALA A 36 6.19 -37.91 27.73
CA ALA A 36 5.29 -37.75 28.88
C ALA A 36 5.98 -38.00 30.25
N ASP A 37 7.24 -37.59 30.40
CA ASP A 37 7.97 -37.77 31.67
C ASP A 37 7.75 -36.58 32.60
N LYS A 38 6.75 -36.72 33.49
CA LYS A 38 6.42 -35.71 34.51
C LYS A 38 7.63 -35.33 35.37
N THR A 39 8.46 -36.29 35.75
CA THR A 39 9.57 -36.04 36.70
C THR A 39 10.70 -35.25 36.07
N ALA A 40 10.96 -35.47 34.78
CA ALA A 40 11.91 -34.68 34.02
C ALA A 40 11.38 -33.26 33.78
N ILE A 41 10.09 -33.11 33.47
CA ILE A 41 9.45 -31.80 33.30
C ILE A 41 9.50 -31.00 34.60
N ASP A 42 9.11 -31.58 35.73
CA ASP A 42 9.14 -30.91 37.03
C ASP A 42 10.56 -30.45 37.39
N LYS A 43 11.58 -31.30 37.19
CA LYS A 43 12.99 -30.92 37.44
C LYS A 43 13.47 -29.77 36.56
N LEU A 44 13.04 -29.73 35.30
CA LEU A 44 13.40 -28.64 34.39
C LEU A 44 12.73 -27.32 34.80
N ILE A 45 11.47 -27.39 35.23
CA ILE A 45 10.72 -26.25 35.73
C ILE A 45 11.29 -25.73 37.06
N ASP A 46 11.69 -26.63 37.95
CA ASP A 46 12.29 -26.27 39.24
C ASP A 46 13.63 -25.54 39.06
N ASN A 47 14.38 -25.88 38.00
CA ASN A 47 15.64 -25.21 37.66
C ASN A 47 15.43 -23.86 36.95
N ASP A 48 14.48 -23.79 36.02
CA ASP A 48 14.13 -22.57 35.29
C ASP A 48 12.60 -22.51 35.05
N PRO A 49 11.85 -21.73 35.85
CA PRO A 49 10.41 -21.59 35.69
C PRO A 49 9.98 -21.00 34.33
N ASP A 50 10.85 -20.22 33.69
CA ASP A 50 10.55 -19.61 32.39
C ASP A 50 10.68 -20.60 31.23
N ILE A 51 11.21 -21.80 31.47
CA ILE A 51 11.34 -22.83 30.44
C ILE A 51 9.99 -23.24 29.82
N ILE A 52 8.91 -23.08 30.58
CA ILE A 52 7.53 -23.33 30.16
C ILE A 52 7.09 -22.35 29.06
N ASN A 53 7.70 -21.16 29.03
CA ASN A 53 7.46 -20.13 28.02
C ASN A 53 8.34 -20.30 26.77
N THR A 54 9.24 -21.29 26.75
CA THR A 54 10.07 -21.56 25.58
C THR A 54 9.20 -21.96 24.39
N ARG A 55 9.62 -21.48 23.21
CA ARG A 55 8.95 -21.72 21.92
C ARG A 55 9.85 -22.63 21.10
N GLY A 56 9.25 -23.63 20.46
CA GLY A 56 9.98 -24.48 19.53
C GLY A 56 10.15 -23.80 18.16
N ALA A 57 10.71 -24.53 17.20
CA ALA A 57 11.08 -23.98 15.89
C ALA A 57 9.86 -23.51 15.05
N VAL A 58 8.69 -24.08 15.31
CA VAL A 58 7.42 -23.79 14.62
C VAL A 58 6.54 -22.83 15.43
N GLY A 59 7.00 -22.39 16.60
CA GLY A 59 6.23 -21.55 17.53
C GLY A 59 5.35 -22.33 18.50
N GLU A 60 5.47 -23.66 18.52
CA GLU A 60 4.80 -24.54 19.46
C GLU A 60 5.17 -24.21 20.92
N CYS A 61 4.23 -24.46 21.83
CA CYS A 61 4.44 -24.34 23.27
C CYS A 61 4.38 -25.74 23.90
N PRO A 62 5.08 -25.99 25.03
CA PRO A 62 5.01 -27.25 25.73
C PRO A 62 3.56 -27.69 26.02
N ILE A 63 2.71 -26.75 26.42
CA ILE A 63 1.28 -27.00 26.67
C ILE A 63 0.51 -27.40 25.41
N HIS A 64 0.80 -26.78 24.25
CA HIS A 64 0.17 -27.14 22.98
C HIS A 64 0.55 -28.57 22.59
N MET A 65 1.81 -28.95 22.78
CA MET A 65 2.30 -30.29 22.49
C MET A 65 1.67 -31.34 23.41
N LEU A 66 1.53 -31.05 24.72
CA LEU A 66 0.84 -31.94 25.65
C LEU A 66 -0.62 -32.19 25.24
N PHE A 67 -1.33 -31.15 24.78
CA PHE A 67 -2.70 -31.29 24.28
C PHE A 67 -2.77 -32.03 22.94
N LEU A 68 -1.81 -31.79 22.03
CA LEU A 68 -1.77 -32.43 20.71
C LEU A 68 -1.44 -33.92 20.78
N TYR A 69 -0.52 -34.33 21.66
CA TYR A 69 -0.20 -35.75 21.86
C TYR A 69 -1.36 -36.53 22.48
N GLY A 70 -2.20 -35.87 23.29
CA GLY A 70 -3.55 -36.34 23.63
C GLY A 70 -3.64 -37.65 24.43
N THR A 71 -2.53 -38.23 24.89
CA THR A 71 -2.59 -39.44 25.75
C THR A 71 -2.94 -39.08 27.19
N ASP A 72 -3.50 -40.03 27.94
CA ASP A 72 -3.94 -39.81 29.33
C ASP A 72 -2.84 -39.21 30.22
N LYS A 73 -1.59 -39.66 30.04
CA LYS A 73 -0.42 -39.14 30.76
C LYS A 73 -0.13 -37.68 30.42
N HIS A 74 -0.16 -37.31 29.13
CA HIS A 74 0.07 -35.93 28.71
C HIS A 74 -1.04 -35.01 29.24
N LEU A 75 -2.29 -35.47 29.25
CA LEU A 75 -3.42 -34.70 29.78
C LEU A 75 -3.34 -34.50 31.29
N GLU A 76 -2.87 -35.49 32.04
CA GLU A 76 -2.62 -35.36 33.48
C GLU A 76 -1.53 -34.32 33.77
N ILE A 77 -0.42 -34.36 33.03
CA ILE A 77 0.66 -33.37 33.12
C ILE A 77 0.16 -31.98 32.73
N ALA A 78 -0.62 -31.87 31.66
CA ALA A 78 -1.21 -30.60 31.22
C ALA A 78 -2.13 -30.01 32.29
N ARG A 79 -2.97 -30.82 32.95
CA ARG A 79 -3.83 -30.37 34.05
C ARG A 79 -3.00 -29.85 35.22
N ASP A 80 -1.95 -30.57 35.61
CA ASP A 80 -1.05 -30.17 36.70
C ASP A 80 -0.35 -28.83 36.40
N LEU A 81 0.14 -28.67 35.17
CA LEU A 81 0.77 -27.42 34.70
C LEU A 81 -0.19 -26.24 34.67
N ILE A 82 -1.44 -26.44 34.24
CA ILE A 82 -2.46 -25.37 34.21
C ILE A 82 -2.80 -24.91 35.63
N ILE A 83 -2.88 -25.84 36.58
CA ILE A 83 -3.14 -25.50 37.98
C ILE A 83 -1.95 -24.73 38.59
N ARG A 84 -0.71 -25.12 38.27
CA ARG A 84 0.50 -24.47 38.79
C ARG A 84 0.78 -23.12 38.12
N PHE A 85 0.51 -23.00 36.82
CA PHE A 85 0.79 -21.82 35.99
C PHE A 85 -0.46 -21.43 35.19
N PRO A 86 -1.47 -20.79 35.80
CA PRO A 86 -2.74 -20.48 35.14
C PRO A 86 -2.58 -19.57 33.91
N MET A 87 -1.54 -18.73 33.87
CA MET A 87 -1.26 -17.86 32.73
C MET A 87 -0.77 -18.63 31.48
N ILE A 88 -0.33 -19.89 31.60
CA ILE A 88 0.16 -20.67 30.46
C ILE A 88 -0.92 -20.87 29.38
N VAL A 89 -2.19 -20.88 29.79
CA VAL A 89 -3.35 -21.06 28.89
C VAL A 89 -3.52 -19.88 27.94
N THR A 90 -3.08 -18.69 28.35
CA THR A 90 -3.14 -17.49 27.52
C THR A 90 -2.02 -17.38 26.50
N GLN A 91 -1.11 -18.36 26.45
CA GLN A 91 -0.03 -18.34 25.48
C GLN A 91 -0.59 -18.47 24.06
N ILE A 92 -0.40 -17.41 23.28
CA ILE A 92 -0.73 -17.39 21.85
C ILE A 92 0.33 -18.22 21.12
N TYR A 93 -0.13 -19.12 20.25
CA TYR A 93 0.72 -19.97 19.39
C TYR A 93 1.69 -19.12 18.54
N ASN A 94 1.24 -17.95 18.09
CA ASN A 94 2.09 -16.97 17.42
C ASN A 94 2.92 -16.18 18.46
N LYS A 95 4.24 -16.08 18.24
CA LYS A 95 5.12 -15.17 18.98
C LYS A 95 4.60 -13.73 18.82
N PRO A 96 4.57 -12.88 19.87
CA PRO A 96 4.36 -11.46 19.68
C PRO A 96 5.46 -10.95 18.73
N VAL A 97 5.04 -10.58 17.53
CA VAL A 97 5.94 -10.18 16.45
C VAL A 97 6.46 -8.79 16.78
N SER A 98 7.54 -8.69 17.56
CA SER A 98 8.25 -7.41 17.74
C SER A 98 9.20 -7.15 16.57
N PHE A 99 9.71 -5.92 16.44
CA PHE A 99 10.83 -5.54 15.56
C PHE A 99 12.11 -6.34 15.82
N GLN A 100 12.12 -7.62 15.47
CA GLN A 100 13.26 -8.52 15.69
C GLN A 100 13.83 -8.93 14.33
N GLY A 101 15.01 -8.38 14.03
CA GLY A 101 15.70 -8.54 12.76
C GLY A 101 15.50 -7.37 11.80
N TYR A 102 16.58 -7.02 11.09
CA TYR A 102 16.62 -5.91 10.13
C TYR A 102 15.61 -6.08 8.98
N ILE A 103 15.48 -7.30 8.45
CA ILE A 103 14.60 -7.61 7.33
C ILE A 103 13.13 -7.41 7.72
N SER A 104 12.75 -7.85 8.91
CA SER A 104 11.38 -7.71 9.42
C SER A 104 10.99 -6.24 9.59
N SER A 105 11.93 -5.40 10.05
CA SER A 105 11.72 -3.94 10.11
C SER A 105 11.56 -3.30 8.73
N ILE A 106 12.40 -3.68 7.75
CA ILE A 106 12.25 -3.19 6.37
C ILE A 106 10.90 -3.60 5.79
N LYS A 107 10.51 -4.86 5.99
CA LYS A 107 9.23 -5.39 5.52
C LYS A 107 8.07 -4.53 6.05
N GLN A 108 8.06 -4.23 7.35
CA GLN A 108 6.99 -3.42 7.94
C GLN A 108 7.03 -1.96 7.48
N CYS A 109 8.20 -1.39 7.23
CA CYS A 109 8.30 -0.05 6.63
C CYS A 109 7.74 -0.03 5.19
N PHE A 110 8.03 -1.06 4.39
CA PHE A 110 7.55 -1.15 3.01
C PHE A 110 6.05 -1.39 2.93
N LEU A 111 5.52 -2.33 3.73
CA LEU A 111 4.08 -2.58 3.82
C LEU A 111 3.34 -1.36 4.38
N GLY A 112 3.91 -0.68 5.37
CA GLY A 112 3.37 0.56 5.90
C GLY A 112 3.25 1.67 4.84
N LEU A 113 4.21 1.77 3.91
CA LEU A 113 4.11 2.70 2.78
C LEU A 113 2.94 2.36 1.83
N LEU A 114 2.61 1.08 1.68
CA LEU A 114 1.43 0.63 0.93
C LEU A 114 0.11 0.80 1.72
N GLY A 115 0.18 1.21 2.99
CA GLY A 115 -0.97 1.37 3.88
C GLY A 115 -1.30 0.13 4.72
N ASP A 116 -0.48 -0.92 4.66
CA ASP A 116 -0.64 -2.13 5.46
C ASP A 116 0.15 -2.01 6.77
N PHE A 117 -0.55 -1.67 7.86
CA PHE A 117 0.01 -1.49 9.18
C PHE A 117 -0.47 -2.59 10.13
N ASP A 118 0.44 -3.47 10.54
CA ASP A 118 0.19 -4.44 11.59
C ASP A 118 0.44 -3.80 12.97
N LEU A 119 -0.64 -3.50 13.69
CA LEU A 119 -0.58 -2.82 14.99
C LEU A 119 0.08 -3.68 16.07
N ASP A 120 -0.02 -5.01 15.98
CA ASP A 120 0.57 -5.94 16.94
C ASP A 120 2.10 -5.82 16.97
N TYR A 121 2.68 -5.42 15.84
CA TYR A 121 4.12 -5.18 15.68
C TYR A 121 4.62 -3.96 16.46
N TYR A 122 3.77 -2.95 16.61
CA TYR A 122 4.10 -1.71 17.31
C TYR A 122 3.81 -1.81 18.82
N ILE A 123 2.80 -2.59 19.22
CA ILE A 123 2.42 -2.79 20.63
C ILE A 123 3.33 -3.83 21.32
N GLY A 124 3.85 -4.81 20.59
CA GLY A 124 4.69 -5.88 21.15
C GLY A 124 6.12 -5.48 21.57
N GLY A 125 6.52 -4.22 21.42
CA GLY A 125 7.87 -3.73 21.74
C GLY A 125 8.07 -3.37 23.22
N GLN A 126 9.34 -3.12 23.61
CA GLN A 126 9.69 -2.68 24.97
C GLN A 126 9.04 -1.33 25.35
N TYR A 127 8.76 -0.48 24.36
CA TYR A 127 8.18 0.85 24.55
C TYR A 127 6.98 1.07 23.60
N PRO A 128 5.80 0.51 23.93
CA PRO A 128 4.62 0.56 23.05
C PRO A 128 4.09 1.97 22.82
N LEU A 129 4.24 2.87 23.80
CA LEU A 129 3.74 4.24 23.67
C LEU A 129 4.56 5.05 22.66
N THR A 130 5.88 4.91 22.69
CA THR A 130 6.80 5.62 21.78
C THR A 130 6.62 5.16 20.33
N SER A 131 6.48 3.86 20.09
CA SER A 131 6.27 3.30 18.75
C SER A 131 4.95 3.78 18.14
N VAL A 132 3.87 3.81 18.92
CA VAL A 132 2.55 4.28 18.45
C VAL A 132 2.57 5.78 18.14
N ILE A 133 3.20 6.61 18.98
CA ILE A 133 3.30 8.05 18.73
C ILE A 133 4.08 8.32 17.44
N LEU A 134 5.21 7.63 17.23
CA LEU A 134 6.00 7.75 16.01
C LEU A 134 5.21 7.29 14.77
N LEU A 135 4.42 6.22 14.88
CA LEU A 135 3.55 5.73 13.81
C LEU A 135 2.49 6.78 13.43
N VAL A 136 1.80 7.37 14.41
CA VAL A 136 0.80 8.41 14.15
C VAL A 136 1.43 9.62 13.47
N LEU A 137 2.58 10.08 13.96
CA LEU A 137 3.33 11.17 13.35
C LEU A 137 3.72 10.86 11.90
N TYR A 138 4.21 9.65 11.64
CA TYR A 138 4.57 9.17 10.31
C TYR A 138 3.39 9.20 9.33
N ILE A 139 2.22 8.69 9.74
CA ILE A 139 1.00 8.67 8.92
C ILE A 139 0.58 10.11 8.56
N VAL A 140 0.59 11.03 9.53
CA VAL A 140 0.24 12.43 9.29
C VAL A 140 1.20 13.09 8.30
N VAL A 141 2.51 12.91 8.47
CA VAL A 141 3.52 13.49 7.58
C VAL A 141 3.39 12.94 6.15
N ILE A 142 3.26 11.62 5.98
CA ILE A 142 3.08 11.04 4.64
C ILE A 142 1.80 11.53 3.97
N THR A 143 0.70 11.64 4.72
CA THR A 143 -0.55 12.15 4.16
C THR A 143 -0.39 13.58 3.64
N ILE A 144 0.30 14.44 4.38
CA ILE A 144 0.60 15.82 3.95
C ILE A 144 1.52 15.82 2.72
N LEU A 145 2.55 14.98 2.71
CA LEU A 145 3.48 14.88 1.57
C LEU A 145 2.78 14.38 0.31
N LEU A 146 1.96 13.33 0.41
CA LEU A 146 1.20 12.78 -0.71
C LEU A 146 0.19 13.80 -1.24
N LEU A 147 -0.50 14.52 -0.36
CA LEU A 147 -1.42 15.58 -0.77
C LEU A 147 -0.68 16.70 -1.53
N ASN A 148 0.47 17.14 -1.02
CA ASN A 148 1.28 18.17 -1.68
C ASN A 148 1.79 17.71 -3.05
N LEU A 149 2.21 16.45 -3.17
CA LEU A 149 2.66 15.88 -4.43
C LEU A 149 1.50 15.71 -5.44
N LEU A 150 0.33 15.28 -4.97
CA LEU A 150 -0.86 15.13 -5.79
C LEU A 150 -1.33 16.48 -6.34
N ILE A 151 -1.34 17.51 -5.49
CA ILE A 151 -1.70 18.88 -5.90
C ILE A 151 -0.70 19.41 -6.92
N ALA A 152 0.60 19.18 -6.73
CA ALA A 152 1.63 19.58 -7.69
C ALA A 152 1.42 18.91 -9.06
N MET A 153 1.25 17.58 -9.08
CA MET A 153 1.04 16.84 -10.32
C MET A 153 -0.27 17.22 -11.00
N MET A 154 -1.38 17.33 -10.26
CA MET A 154 -2.65 17.76 -10.83
C MET A 154 -2.60 19.20 -11.30
N GLY A 155 -1.88 20.10 -10.63
CA GLY A 155 -1.75 21.50 -11.04
C GLY A 155 -1.14 21.64 -12.42
N ASP A 156 0.03 21.04 -12.63
CA ASP A 156 0.77 21.15 -13.89
C ASP A 156 0.07 20.39 -15.02
N THR A 157 -0.34 19.13 -14.75
CA THR A 157 -1.01 18.31 -15.76
C THR A 157 -2.38 18.87 -16.15
N TYR A 158 -3.14 19.44 -15.22
CA TYR A 158 -4.44 20.06 -15.54
C TYR A 158 -4.27 21.28 -16.43
N ALA A 159 -3.27 22.14 -16.14
CA ALA A 159 -2.99 23.31 -16.96
C ALA A 159 -2.59 22.89 -18.40
N ASP A 160 -1.74 21.89 -18.54
CA ASP A 160 -1.29 21.38 -19.83
C ASP A 160 -2.38 20.65 -20.61
N VAL A 161 -3.17 19.80 -19.95
CA VAL A 161 -4.33 19.13 -20.55
C VAL A 161 -5.35 20.16 -21.01
N LYS A 162 -5.63 21.19 -20.21
CA LYS A 162 -6.57 22.26 -20.59
C LYS A 162 -6.08 23.05 -21.81
N LYS A 163 -4.80 23.40 -21.86
CA LYS A 163 -4.19 24.12 -22.98
C LYS A 163 -4.19 23.27 -24.26
N SER A 164 -3.84 21.99 -24.13
CA SER A 164 -3.80 21.02 -25.24
C SER A 164 -5.20 20.71 -25.76
N ALA A 165 -6.19 20.54 -24.87
CA ALA A 165 -7.59 20.32 -25.23
C ALA A 165 -8.16 21.50 -26.02
N LYS A 166 -7.85 22.75 -25.65
CA LYS A 166 -8.30 23.93 -26.41
C LYS A 166 -7.74 23.93 -27.83
N LYS A 167 -6.44 23.63 -28.00
CA LYS A 167 -5.81 23.53 -29.32
C LYS A 167 -6.44 22.43 -30.16
N LEU A 168 -6.61 21.24 -29.57
CA LEU A 168 -7.21 20.09 -30.23
C LEU A 168 -8.67 20.35 -30.62
N TRP A 169 -9.42 21.04 -29.76
CA TRP A 169 -10.80 21.46 -30.04
C TRP A 169 -10.88 22.41 -31.24
N HIS A 170 -9.98 23.39 -31.34
CA HIS A 170 -9.93 24.29 -32.50
C HIS A 170 -9.54 23.54 -33.78
N LEU A 171 -8.60 22.60 -33.70
CA LEU A 171 -8.17 21.78 -34.83
C LEU A 171 -9.33 20.93 -35.34
N GLU A 172 -10.05 20.22 -34.47
CA GLU A 172 -11.16 19.38 -34.92
C GLU A 172 -12.34 20.19 -35.44
N ARG A 173 -12.59 21.38 -34.88
CA ARG A 173 -13.56 22.30 -35.46
C ARG A 173 -13.18 22.72 -36.88
N ALA A 174 -11.90 23.03 -37.12
CA ALA A 174 -11.42 23.38 -38.46
C ALA A 174 -11.51 22.19 -39.43
N ARG A 175 -11.18 20.98 -38.96
CA ARG A 175 -11.27 19.75 -39.74
C ARG A 175 -12.69 19.46 -40.19
N ILE A 176 -13.65 19.47 -39.26
CA ILE A 176 -15.07 19.25 -39.56
C ILE A 176 -15.59 20.33 -40.51
N ALA A 177 -15.20 21.60 -40.32
CA ALA A 177 -15.61 22.68 -41.21
C ALA A 177 -15.10 22.48 -42.65
N LEU A 178 -13.85 22.06 -42.84
CA LEU A 178 -13.28 21.73 -44.15
C LEU A 178 -13.97 20.52 -44.80
N ASP A 179 -14.24 19.47 -44.02
CA ASP A 179 -14.95 18.28 -44.52
C ASP A 179 -16.38 18.63 -44.96
N LEU A 180 -17.08 19.48 -44.20
CA LEU A 180 -18.39 20.00 -44.57
C LEU A 180 -18.31 20.87 -45.84
N GLU A 181 -17.30 21.73 -45.98
CA GLU A 181 -17.10 22.55 -47.17
C GLU A 181 -16.86 21.68 -48.42
N ASN A 182 -16.05 20.63 -48.27
CA ASN A 182 -15.78 19.67 -49.34
C ASN A 182 -17.03 18.93 -49.79
N GLY A 183 -18.01 18.71 -48.89
CA GLY A 183 -19.31 18.12 -49.20
C GLY A 183 -20.29 19.03 -49.97
N ILE A 184 -20.03 20.34 -50.07
CA ILE A 184 -20.94 21.31 -50.73
C ILE A 184 -20.55 21.52 -52.20
N SER A 185 -21.52 21.50 -53.11
CA SER A 185 -21.33 21.77 -54.55
C SER A 185 -20.78 23.18 -54.81
N LYS A 186 -19.85 23.31 -55.79
CA LYS A 186 -19.12 24.55 -56.10
C LYS A 186 -20.03 25.76 -56.36
N SER A 187 -21.24 25.54 -56.92
CA SER A 187 -22.20 26.59 -57.24
C SER A 187 -22.81 27.26 -55.99
N LYS A 188 -22.89 26.56 -54.85
CA LYS A 188 -23.40 27.11 -53.58
C LYS A 188 -22.30 27.71 -52.68
N ARG A 189 -21.02 27.39 -52.95
CA ARG A 189 -19.87 27.94 -52.19
C ARG A 189 -19.69 29.45 -52.41
N GLY A 190 -19.82 29.93 -53.65
CA GLY A 190 -19.57 31.35 -53.97
C GLY A 190 -20.51 32.35 -53.28
N LEU A 191 -21.76 31.95 -53.00
CA LEU A 191 -22.79 32.80 -52.39
C LEU A 191 -22.51 33.15 -50.92
N SER A 192 -22.01 32.20 -50.12
CA SER A 192 -21.68 32.45 -48.71
C SER A 192 -20.33 33.18 -48.54
N PHE A 193 -19.40 33.02 -49.48
CA PHE A 193 -18.09 33.66 -49.39
C PHE A 193 -18.18 35.19 -49.51
N ASN A 194 -18.90 35.73 -50.50
CA ASN A 194 -18.93 37.19 -50.78
C ASN A 194 -19.47 38.08 -49.65
N LYS A 195 -20.02 37.53 -48.55
CA LYS A 195 -20.50 38.31 -47.41
C LYS A 195 -19.37 38.93 -46.57
N TYR A 196 -18.19 38.31 -46.52
CA TYR A 196 -17.08 38.72 -45.63
C TYR A 196 -15.85 39.25 -46.38
N TRP A 197 -15.90 39.27 -47.72
CA TRP A 197 -14.81 39.78 -48.57
C TRP A 197 -15.09 41.21 -49.00
N VAL A 198 -14.05 42.02 -49.01
CA VAL A 198 -14.05 43.40 -49.51
C VAL A 198 -12.97 43.51 -50.57
N ASP A 199 -13.33 43.99 -51.76
CA ASP A 199 -12.36 44.21 -52.84
C ASP A 199 -11.87 45.67 -52.78
N VAL A 200 -10.56 45.88 -52.61
CA VAL A 200 -9.91 47.21 -52.56
C VAL A 200 -8.81 47.25 -53.62
N GLN A 201 -8.91 48.19 -54.56
CA GLN A 201 -7.94 48.36 -55.66
C GLN A 201 -7.72 47.09 -56.52
N GLY A 202 -8.74 46.24 -56.65
CA GLY A 202 -8.67 45.02 -57.45
C GLY A 202 -8.17 43.77 -56.71
N GLU A 203 -7.72 43.92 -55.46
CA GLU A 203 -7.31 42.80 -54.60
C GLU A 203 -8.39 42.50 -53.54
N ARG A 204 -8.52 41.23 -53.17
CA ARG A 204 -9.59 40.73 -52.30
C ARG A 204 -9.11 40.57 -50.85
N TYR A 205 -9.76 41.26 -49.92
CA TYR A 205 -9.42 41.28 -48.49
C TYR A 205 -10.53 40.69 -47.62
N LEU A 206 -10.15 39.99 -46.55
CA LEU A 206 -11.09 39.47 -45.55
C LEU A 206 -11.34 40.55 -44.49
N GLN A 207 -12.60 40.90 -44.27
CA GLN A 207 -12.96 41.82 -43.20
C GLN A 207 -12.82 41.12 -41.84
N VAL A 208 -12.02 41.70 -40.95
CA VAL A 208 -11.85 41.24 -39.57
C VAL A 208 -12.16 42.39 -38.63
N GLU A 209 -13.13 42.20 -37.74
CA GLU A 209 -13.39 43.15 -36.67
C GLU A 209 -12.49 42.80 -35.47
N GLN A 210 -11.60 43.73 -35.13
CA GLN A 210 -10.77 43.64 -33.94
C GLN A 210 -11.24 44.71 -32.95
N VAL A 211 -11.59 44.28 -31.74
CA VAL A 211 -11.85 45.19 -30.63
C VAL A 211 -10.56 45.30 -29.82
N ASN A 212 -9.87 46.43 -29.92
CA ASN A 212 -8.70 46.74 -29.09
C ASN A 212 -9.18 47.43 -27.81
N ASN A 213 -9.00 46.76 -26.67
CA ASN A 213 -9.30 47.32 -25.36
C ASN A 213 -8.19 48.25 -24.83
N ASP A 214 -7.06 48.35 -25.54
CA ASP A 214 -5.87 49.11 -25.10
C ASP A 214 -5.91 50.60 -25.53
N LEU A 215 -6.93 51.03 -26.27
CA LEU A 215 -7.10 52.41 -26.78
C LEU A 215 -8.10 53.22 -25.95
N ASN A 216 -8.06 53.09 -24.62
CA ASN A 216 -8.70 54.08 -23.76
C ASN A 216 -7.77 55.31 -23.66
N TYR A 217 -7.63 56.05 -24.76
CA TYR A 217 -6.96 57.36 -24.73
C TYR A 217 -7.83 58.25 -23.84
N PRO A 218 -7.32 58.78 -22.72
CA PRO A 218 -8.03 59.85 -22.04
C PRO A 218 -8.17 60.99 -23.04
N ILE A 219 -9.39 61.49 -23.22
CA ILE A 219 -9.58 62.75 -23.91
C ILE A 219 -9.03 63.80 -22.95
N ASP A 220 -7.76 64.15 -23.13
CA ASP A 220 -7.14 65.29 -22.47
C ASP A 220 -7.88 66.53 -22.99
N ASN A 221 -8.96 66.89 -22.32
CA ASN A 221 -9.51 68.23 -22.41
C ASN A 221 -8.53 69.14 -21.65
N GLU A 222 -7.37 69.42 -22.23
CA GLU A 222 -6.63 70.64 -21.90
C GLU A 222 -7.50 71.81 -22.35
N THR A 223 -8.36 72.25 -21.45
CA THR A 223 -8.89 73.61 -21.45
C THR A 223 -7.70 74.55 -21.39
N ASN A 224 -7.53 75.31 -22.47
CA ASN A 224 -6.71 76.51 -22.51
C ASN A 224 -7.16 77.44 -21.38
N ASP A 225 -6.43 77.45 -20.27
CA ASP A 225 -6.44 78.51 -19.27
C ASP A 225 -5.02 79.05 -19.14
N ASP A 226 -4.59 79.80 -20.16
CA ASP A 226 -3.53 80.79 -20.06
C ASP A 226 -4.18 82.17 -20.31
N GLU A 227 -4.70 82.78 -19.24
CA GLU A 227 -4.89 84.24 -19.08
C GLU A 227 -4.55 84.67 -17.65
#